data_AF-A0A2I4FUB5-F1
#
_entry.id   AF-A0A2I4FUB5-F1
#
_cell.length_a   1.000
_cell.length_b   1.000
_cell.length_c   1.000
_cell.angle_alpha   90.00
_cell.angle_beta   90.00
_cell.angle_gamma   90.00
#
_symmetry.space_group_name_H-M   'P 1'
#
loop_
_entity.id
_entity.type
_entity.pdbx_description
1 polymer ?
#
loop_
_entity_poly.entity_id
_entity_poly.type
_entity_poly.pdbx_seq_one_letter_code
_entity_poly.pdbx_strand_id
1 'polypeptide(L)'
;MEGTSPRCRTAASRQSTTHASASGYPPLYEIEHSPLTLFNRLFAAVYASAILSLLYRHAFMLINSPALASSIISLSMLISDLVLALMWAGTQSCRMRPIHRREFPENLNRVVKDQSDFPALDVFICTADPYKEPPLSVASTALSVMAYDYPTEKISV
;
A
#
# COMPACT_ATOMS: atom_id res chain seq x y z
N MET A 1 35.48 5.86 -31.02
CA MET A 1 34.18 5.17 -31.23
C MET A 1 33.57 4.95 -29.85
N GLU A 2 33.37 5.97 -29.01
CA GLU A 2 32.41 7.07 -29.12
C GLU A 2 31.03 6.61 -29.62
N GLY A 3 30.20 6.23 -28.66
CA GLY A 3 28.80 5.83 -28.83
C GLY A 3 27.97 6.46 -27.72
N THR A 4 27.73 7.75 -27.86
CA THR A 4 26.84 8.59 -27.05
C THR A 4 25.39 8.23 -27.38
N SER A 5 24.60 7.80 -26.39
CA SER A 5 23.14 7.66 -26.52
C SER A 5 22.43 8.56 -25.49
N PRO A 6 21.40 9.33 -25.90
CA PRO A 6 20.96 10.51 -25.18
C PRO A 6 20.01 10.17 -24.02
N ARG A 7 20.35 10.73 -22.88
CA ARG A 7 19.57 10.76 -21.64
C ARG A 7 18.26 11.54 -21.87
N CYS A 8 17.15 10.83 -22.08
CA CYS A 8 15.82 11.43 -22.09
C CYS A 8 15.45 11.85 -20.65
N ARG A 9 15.78 13.11 -20.32
CA ARG A 9 15.55 13.73 -19.03
C ARG A 9 14.18 14.41 -19.04
N THR A 10 13.11 13.68 -18.76
CA THR A 10 11.81 14.28 -18.44
C THR A 10 11.84 14.73 -16.99
N ALA A 11 12.10 16.02 -16.81
CA ALA A 11 11.97 16.74 -15.55
C ALA A 11 10.49 16.82 -15.16
N ALA A 12 10.02 15.86 -14.37
CA ALA A 12 8.87 16.08 -13.49
C ALA A 12 9.44 16.26 -12.09
N SER A 13 9.48 17.52 -11.65
CA SER A 13 9.67 17.89 -10.24
C SER A 13 8.76 17.03 -9.39
N ARG A 14 9.34 16.04 -8.73
CA ARG A 14 8.64 15.09 -7.87
C ARG A 14 9.38 15.14 -6.56
N GLN A 15 8.69 15.64 -5.54
CA GLN A 15 9.17 15.68 -4.18
C GLN A 15 9.38 14.23 -3.72
N SER A 16 10.56 13.67 -4.01
CA SER A 16 11.16 12.65 -3.15
C SER A 16 11.27 13.33 -1.80
N THR A 17 10.48 12.88 -0.82
CA THR A 17 10.71 13.26 0.57
C THR A 17 11.95 12.50 1.00
N THR A 18 13.11 12.95 0.54
CA THR A 18 14.41 12.48 0.98
C THR A 18 14.48 12.84 2.45
N HIS A 19 14.28 11.87 3.34
CA HIS A 19 14.88 11.97 4.66
C HIS A 19 16.39 11.94 4.41
N ALA A 20 16.95 13.12 4.15
CA ALA A 20 18.37 13.32 3.97
C ALA A 20 19.05 12.75 5.20
N SER A 21 19.73 11.61 5.01
CA SER A 21 20.48 10.96 6.06
C SER A 21 21.49 11.98 6.57
N ALA A 22 21.37 12.37 7.84
CA ALA A 22 22.24 13.34 8.50
C ALA A 22 23.72 12.88 8.60
N SER A 23 24.07 11.75 7.97
CA SER A 23 25.30 11.00 8.19
C SER A 23 26.21 10.84 6.96
N GLY A 24 25.88 11.44 5.80
CA GLY A 24 26.76 11.38 4.61
C GLY A 24 26.76 10.04 3.84
N TYR A 25 25.93 9.08 4.25
CA TYR A 25 25.76 7.79 3.58
C TYR A 25 24.57 7.81 2.59
N PRO A 26 24.60 6.97 1.54
CA PRO A 26 23.46 6.82 0.63
C PRO A 26 22.24 6.23 1.37
N PRO A 27 21.01 6.57 0.94
CA PRO A 27 19.79 6.10 1.59
C PRO A 27 19.62 4.57 1.45
N LEU A 28 19.19 3.92 2.53
CA LEU A 28 18.86 2.48 2.54
C LEU A 28 17.48 2.20 1.93
N TYR A 29 16.58 3.17 2.01
CA TYR A 29 15.28 3.12 1.35
C TYR A 29 14.89 4.50 0.82
N GLU A 30 14.11 4.52 -0.25
CA GLU A 30 13.46 5.73 -0.76
C GLU A 30 11.95 5.52 -0.83
N ILE A 31 11.21 6.54 -0.45
CA ILE A 31 9.76 6.59 -0.63
C ILE A 31 9.46 7.36 -1.91
N GLU A 32 8.95 6.64 -2.91
CA GLU A 32 8.52 7.22 -4.18
C GLU A 32 7.00 7.45 -4.17
N HIS A 33 6.59 8.71 -4.33
CA HIS A 33 5.16 9.07 -4.40
C HIS A 33 4.64 8.96 -5.83
N SER A 34 3.86 7.95 -6.19
CA SER A 34 3.34 7.76 -7.57
C SER A 34 2.65 9.01 -8.15
N PRO A 35 2.89 9.40 -9.42
CA PRO A 35 2.25 10.58 -10.02
C PRO A 35 0.80 10.30 -10.45
N LEU A 36 0.44 9.01 -10.51
CA LEU A 36 -0.91 8.49 -10.76
C LEU A 36 -1.91 8.81 -9.63
N THR A 37 -1.44 9.43 -8.54
CA THR A 37 -2.28 9.97 -7.46
C THR A 37 -3.32 10.97 -7.97
N LEU A 38 -3.02 11.74 -9.02
CA LEU A 38 -3.98 12.67 -9.63
C LEU A 38 -5.15 11.94 -10.29
N PHE A 39 -4.88 10.86 -11.03
CA PHE A 39 -5.92 10.05 -11.65
C PHE A 39 -6.86 9.44 -10.60
N ASN A 40 -6.28 8.90 -9.52
CA ASN A 40 -7.06 8.37 -8.41
C ASN A 40 -7.90 9.44 -7.70
N ARG A 41 -7.40 10.68 -7.58
CA ARG A 41 -8.17 11.81 -7.01
C ARG A 41 -9.32 12.25 -7.92
N LEU A 42 -9.10 12.28 -9.24
CA LEU A 42 -10.16 12.59 -10.20
C LEU A 42 -11.24 11.52 -10.17
N PHE A 43 -10.84 10.25 -10.17
CA PHE A 43 -11.76 9.14 -9.98
C PHE A 43 -12.54 9.28 -8.66
N ALA A 44 -11.86 9.59 -7.56
CA ALA A 44 -12.51 9.85 -6.27
C ALA A 44 -13.59 10.94 -6.36
N ALA A 45 -13.27 12.07 -7.01
CA ALA A 45 -14.17 13.20 -7.14
C ALA A 45 -15.42 12.83 -7.96
N VAL A 46 -15.27 12.06 -9.04
CA VAL A 46 -16.39 11.60 -9.86
C VAL A 46 -17.35 10.75 -9.02
N TYR A 47 -16.85 9.74 -8.29
CA TYR A 47 -17.70 8.88 -7.46
C TYR A 47 -18.35 9.65 -6.30
N ALA A 48 -17.60 10.55 -5.64
CA ALA A 48 -18.14 11.41 -4.59
C ALA A 48 -19.28 12.29 -5.13
N SER A 49 -19.13 12.86 -6.34
CA SER A 49 -20.18 13.68 -6.95
C SER A 49 -21.43 12.86 -7.32
N ALA A 50 -21.27 11.62 -7.80
CA ALA A 50 -22.37 10.72 -8.11
C ALA A 50 -23.16 10.33 -6.86
N ILE A 51 -22.47 9.94 -5.79
CA ILE A 51 -23.07 9.61 -4.49
C ILE A 51 -23.78 10.83 -3.90
N LEU A 52 -23.17 12.01 -3.95
CA LEU A 52 -23.77 13.26 -3.47
C LEU A 52 -25.04 13.61 -4.25
N SER A 53 -25.05 13.43 -5.58
CA SER A 53 -26.23 13.66 -6.41
C SER A 53 -27.38 12.70 -6.07
N LEU A 54 -27.09 11.43 -5.77
CA LEU A 54 -28.09 10.46 -5.34
C LEU A 54 -28.69 10.86 -3.98
N LEU A 55 -27.83 11.16 -3.00
CA LEU A 55 -28.25 11.60 -1.67
C LEU A 55 -29.10 12.88 -1.74
N TYR A 56 -28.69 13.86 -2.55
CA TYR A 56 -29.45 15.10 -2.73
C TYR A 56 -30.82 14.84 -3.37
N ARG A 57 -30.88 14.01 -4.41
CA ARG A 57 -32.15 13.65 -5.07
C ARG A 57 -33.10 12.94 -4.11
N HIS A 58 -32.61 11.98 -3.33
CA HIS A 58 -33.43 11.24 -2.38
C HIS A 58 -33.88 12.12 -1.21
N ALA A 59 -33.01 13.00 -0.69
CA ALA A 59 -33.39 14.00 0.30
C ALA A 59 -34.44 14.99 -0.23
N PHE A 60 -34.30 15.45 -1.48
CA PHE A 60 -35.27 16.35 -2.11
C PHE A 60 -36.63 15.67 -2.34
N MET A 61 -36.64 14.41 -2.78
CA MET A 61 -37.86 13.60 -2.91
C MET A 61 -38.56 13.40 -1.56
N LEU A 62 -37.80 13.19 -0.48
CA LEU A 62 -38.33 13.02 0.87
C LEU A 62 -38.99 14.30 1.41
N ILE A 63 -38.44 15.48 1.10
CA ILE A 63 -38.97 16.76 1.57
C ILE A 63 -40.23 17.19 0.80
N ASN A 64 -40.28 16.95 -0.51
CA ASN A 64 -41.37 17.45 -1.37
C ASN A 64 -42.56 16.48 -1.51
N SER A 65 -42.44 15.22 -1.07
CA SER A 65 -43.48 14.20 -1.25
C SER A 65 -44.15 13.84 0.08
N PRO A 66 -45.42 14.21 0.34
CA PRO A 66 -46.11 13.88 1.59
C PRO A 66 -46.69 12.45 1.65
N ALA A 67 -46.44 11.60 0.65
CA ALA A 67 -46.99 10.25 0.59
C ALA A 67 -46.18 9.26 1.46
N LEU A 68 -46.84 8.59 2.40
CA LEU A 68 -46.22 7.71 3.41
C LEU A 68 -45.53 6.47 2.79
N ALA A 69 -46.11 5.90 1.73
CA ALA A 69 -45.46 4.81 1.00
C ALA A 69 -44.17 5.30 0.29
N SER A 70 -44.20 6.51 -0.28
CA SER A 70 -43.05 7.12 -0.95
C SER A 70 -41.94 7.51 0.03
N SER A 71 -42.30 7.92 1.25
CA SER A 71 -41.32 8.27 2.28
C SER A 71 -40.60 7.04 2.83
N ILE A 72 -41.30 5.90 3.01
CA ILE A 72 -40.67 4.63 3.41
C ILE A 72 -39.67 4.14 2.35
N ILE A 73 -40.07 4.16 1.07
CA ILE A 73 -39.19 3.77 -0.04
C ILE A 73 -37.97 4.70 -0.09
N SER A 74 -38.17 6.02 0.02
CA SER A 74 -37.09 7.00 0.01
C SER A 74 -36.14 6.83 1.20
N LEU A 75 -36.65 6.48 2.38
CA LEU A 75 -35.84 6.20 3.57
C LEU A 75 -34.96 4.95 3.38
N SER A 76 -35.54 3.88 2.83
CA SER A 76 -34.77 2.65 2.55
C SER A 76 -33.65 2.87 1.53
N MET A 77 -33.91 3.64 0.46
CA MET A 77 -32.89 4.03 -0.52
C MET A 77 -31.82 4.94 0.10
N LEU A 78 -32.23 5.92 0.92
CA LEU A 78 -31.31 6.82 1.61
C LEU A 78 -30.37 6.06 2.57
N ILE A 79 -30.88 5.05 3.28
CA ILE A 79 -30.05 4.19 4.14
C ILE A 79 -29.06 3.38 3.29
N SER A 80 -29.51 2.78 2.19
CA SER A 80 -28.63 2.04 1.27
C SER A 80 -27.53 2.92 0.70
N ASP A 81 -27.87 4.14 0.25
CA ASP A 81 -26.92 5.10 -0.29
C ASP A 81 -25.93 5.59 0.77
N LEU A 82 -26.37 5.78 2.01
CA LEU A 82 -25.48 6.12 3.13
C LEU A 82 -24.49 4.99 3.43
N VAL A 83 -24.94 3.75 3.48
CA VAL A 83 -24.07 2.58 3.69
C VAL A 83 -23.08 2.43 2.53
N LEU A 84 -23.53 2.58 1.29
CA LEU A 84 -22.68 2.60 0.10
C LEU A 84 -21.63 3.72 0.18
N ALA A 85 -22.04 4.93 0.54
CA ALA A 85 -21.14 6.08 0.71
C ALA A 85 -20.09 5.84 1.79
N LEU A 86 -20.47 5.26 2.93
CA LEU A 86 -19.57 4.95 4.04
C LEU A 86 -18.56 3.87 3.67
N MET A 87 -19.01 2.77 3.06
CA MET A 87 -18.11 1.70 2.59
C MET A 87 -17.12 2.23 1.54
N TRP A 88 -17.61 3.04 0.60
CA TRP A 88 -16.76 3.64 -0.42
C TRP A 88 -15.77 4.65 0.17
N ALA A 89 -16.21 5.53 1.07
CA ALA A 89 -15.33 6.51 1.71
C ALA A 89 -14.23 5.83 2.54
N GLY A 90 -14.55 4.76 3.27
CA GLY A 90 -13.57 3.99 4.04
C GLY A 90 -12.52 3.32 3.16
N THR A 91 -12.96 2.64 2.09
CA THR A 91 -12.05 1.99 1.14
C THR A 91 -11.23 2.99 0.32
N GLN A 92 -11.81 4.12 -0.06
CA GLN A 92 -11.14 5.16 -0.82
C GLN A 92 -10.11 5.92 0.01
N SER A 93 -10.38 6.16 1.31
CA SER A 93 -9.44 6.80 2.24
C SER A 93 -8.10 6.07 2.29
N CYS A 94 -8.13 4.74 2.39
CA CYS A 94 -6.93 3.90 2.36
C CYS A 94 -6.18 3.94 1.01
N ARG A 95 -6.87 4.26 -0.09
CA ARG A 95 -6.31 4.27 -1.45
C ARG A 95 -5.83 5.65 -1.93
N MET A 96 -6.07 6.73 -1.18
CA MET A 96 -5.81 8.11 -1.66
C MET A 96 -4.33 8.44 -1.91
N ARG A 97 -3.39 7.75 -1.25
CA ARG A 97 -1.94 8.02 -1.40
C ARG A 97 -1.16 6.70 -1.40
N PRO A 98 -1.10 5.97 -2.53
CA PRO A 98 -0.22 4.81 -2.63
C PRO A 98 1.25 5.24 -2.49
N ILE A 99 1.90 4.70 -1.46
CA ILE A 99 3.31 4.89 -1.14
C ILE A 99 4.08 3.72 -1.74
N HIS A 100 5.02 3.99 -2.66
CA HIS A 100 5.93 2.96 -3.14
C HIS A 100 7.23 3.07 -2.33
N ARG A 101 7.69 1.95 -1.78
CA ARG A 101 8.99 1.85 -1.11
C ARG A 101 9.96 1.18 -2.07
N ARG A 102 11.13 1.78 -2.24
CA ARG A 102 12.26 1.22 -2.97
C ARG A 102 13.38 0.97 -1.97
N GLU A 103 13.76 -0.28 -1.80
CA GLU A 103 14.89 -0.71 -0.99
C GLU A 103 16.19 -0.77 -1.79
N PHE A 104 17.30 -0.40 -1.15
CA PHE A 104 18.65 -0.46 -1.73
C PHE A 104 19.58 -1.30 -0.83
N PRO A 105 19.50 -2.64 -0.88
CA PRO A 105 20.33 -3.51 -0.03
C PRO A 105 21.83 -3.33 -0.30
N GLU A 106 22.22 -2.88 -1.51
CA GLU A 106 23.61 -2.56 -1.87
C GLU A 106 24.21 -1.45 -1.01
N ASN A 107 23.38 -0.53 -0.51
CA ASN A 107 23.82 0.55 0.37
C ASN A 107 24.00 0.10 1.82
N LEU A 108 23.50 -1.08 2.19
CA LEU A 108 23.59 -1.62 3.55
C LEU A 108 25.07 -1.83 3.96
N ASN A 109 25.87 -2.42 3.07
CA ASN A 109 27.30 -2.64 3.27
C ASN A 109 28.12 -1.34 3.39
N ARG A 110 27.54 -0.19 3.01
CA ARG A 110 28.18 1.12 3.17
C ARG A 110 27.85 1.77 4.50
N VAL A 111 26.69 1.45 5.08
CA VAL A 111 26.22 1.98 6.37
C VAL A 111 26.69 1.07 7.52
N VAL A 112 26.62 -0.24 7.32
CA VAL A 112 27.09 -1.26 8.25
C VAL A 112 28.38 -1.83 7.69
N LYS A 113 29.49 -1.65 8.42
CA LYS A 113 30.81 -2.07 7.97
C LYS A 113 31.01 -3.58 8.05
N ASP A 114 30.50 -4.18 9.13
CA ASP A 114 30.69 -5.60 9.42
C ASP A 114 29.34 -6.31 9.55
N GLN A 115 29.20 -7.49 8.92
CA GLN A 115 27.98 -8.29 9.01
C GLN A 115 27.64 -8.73 10.45
N SER A 116 28.61 -8.68 11.37
CA SER A 116 28.42 -8.94 12.80
C SER A 116 27.49 -7.95 13.49
N ASP A 117 27.38 -6.73 12.96
CA ASP A 117 26.53 -5.65 13.49
C ASP A 117 25.06 -5.82 13.08
N PHE A 118 24.75 -6.86 12.30
CA PHE A 118 23.38 -7.17 11.95
C PHE A 118 22.57 -7.63 13.19
N PRO A 119 21.27 -7.23 13.28
CA PRO A 119 20.40 -7.65 14.37
C PRO A 119 20.19 -9.17 14.35
N ALA A 120 19.87 -9.77 15.50
CA ALA A 120 19.43 -11.16 15.51
C ALA A 120 18.04 -11.28 14.83
N LEU A 121 17.82 -12.36 14.06
CA LEU A 121 16.61 -12.63 13.30
C LEU A 121 16.08 -14.03 13.66
N ASP A 122 14.85 -14.08 14.17
CA ASP A 122 14.15 -15.33 14.46
C ASP A 122 13.07 -15.60 13.39
N VAL A 123 13.12 -16.77 12.76
CA VAL A 123 12.20 -17.17 11.68
C VAL A 123 11.30 -18.29 12.14
N PHE A 124 10.07 -17.96 12.51
CA PHE A 124 9.10 -18.95 12.97
C PHE A 124 8.37 -19.64 11.80
N ILE A 125 8.43 -20.97 11.77
CA ILE A 125 7.66 -21.79 10.83
C ILE A 125 6.46 -22.40 11.56
N CYS A 126 5.29 -21.78 11.41
CA CYS A 126 4.06 -22.28 12.01
C CYS A 126 3.40 -23.31 11.08
N THR A 127 3.23 -24.54 11.56
CA THR A 127 2.46 -25.58 10.87
C THR A 127 1.21 -25.89 11.67
N ALA A 128 0.05 -25.93 11.01
CA ALA A 128 -1.23 -26.14 11.70
C ALA A 128 -1.62 -27.62 11.79
N ASP A 129 -1.26 -28.42 10.78
CA ASP A 129 -1.63 -29.84 10.69
C ASP A 129 -0.66 -30.59 9.74
N PRO A 130 0.14 -31.56 10.22
CA PRO A 130 1.13 -32.28 9.40
C PRO A 130 0.50 -33.17 8.31
N TYR A 131 -0.81 -33.44 8.37
CA TYR A 131 -1.51 -34.20 7.33
C TYR A 131 -2.02 -33.33 6.20
N LYS A 132 -2.33 -32.05 6.46
CA LYS A 132 -2.76 -31.08 5.44
C LYS A 132 -1.58 -30.34 4.82
N GLU A 133 -0.53 -30.11 5.60
CA GLU A 133 0.72 -29.48 5.18
C GLU A 133 1.82 -30.53 5.16
N PRO A 134 2.20 -31.07 3.99
CA PRO A 134 3.15 -32.18 3.95
C PRO A 134 4.50 -31.75 4.59
N PRO A 135 5.04 -32.54 5.54
CA PRO A 135 6.23 -32.16 6.31
C PRO A 135 7.48 -31.96 5.42
N LEU A 136 7.50 -32.58 4.24
CA LEU A 136 8.53 -32.33 3.23
C LEU A 136 8.53 -30.89 2.72
N SER A 137 7.35 -30.28 2.52
CA SER A 137 7.23 -28.88 2.11
C SER A 137 7.71 -27.95 3.22
N VAL A 138 7.39 -28.27 4.47
CA VAL A 138 7.84 -27.52 5.66
C VAL A 138 9.36 -27.61 5.81
N ALA A 139 9.94 -28.80 5.66
CA ALA A 139 11.39 -29.00 5.68
C ALA A 139 12.09 -28.23 4.55
N SER A 140 11.47 -28.14 3.37
CA SER A 140 11.99 -27.34 2.25
C SER A 140 12.00 -25.85 2.57
N THR A 141 10.95 -25.34 3.23
CA THR A 141 10.92 -23.95 3.72
C THR A 141 12.01 -23.71 4.77
N ALA A 142 12.20 -24.62 5.73
CA ALA A 142 13.24 -24.53 6.73
C ALA A 142 14.65 -24.51 6.11
N LEU A 143 14.91 -25.41 5.15
CA LEU A 143 16.18 -25.44 4.41
C LEU A 143 16.39 -24.16 3.60
N SER A 144 15.35 -23.61 2.98
CA SER A 144 15.45 -22.33 2.26
C SER A 144 15.79 -21.17 3.19
N VAL A 145 15.28 -21.16 4.41
CA VAL A 145 15.60 -20.13 5.41
C VAL A 145 17.04 -20.27 5.89
N MET A 146 17.49 -21.49 6.18
CA MET A 146 18.88 -21.74 6.60
C MET A 146 19.89 -21.44 5.49
N ALA A 147 19.46 -21.40 4.23
CA ALA A 147 20.30 -21.06 3.07
C ALA A 147 20.30 -19.56 2.71
N TYR A 148 19.72 -18.67 3.54
CA TYR A 148 19.82 -17.23 3.32
C TYR A 148 21.26 -16.71 3.53
N ASP A 149 21.65 -15.71 2.73
CA ASP A 149 22.95 -15.03 2.83
C ASP A 149 22.95 -14.04 4.01
N TYR A 150 22.92 -14.58 5.23
CA TYR A 150 22.96 -13.84 6.49
C TYR A 150 23.80 -14.61 7.52
N PRO A 151 24.47 -13.93 8.48
CA PRO A 151 25.33 -14.61 9.45
C PRO A 151 24.59 -15.70 10.23
N THR A 152 25.08 -16.94 10.19
CA THR A 152 24.46 -18.09 10.86
C THR A 152 24.39 -17.92 12.38
N GLU A 153 25.27 -17.11 12.97
CA GLU A 153 25.26 -16.77 14.40
C GLU A 153 24.07 -15.87 14.80
N LYS A 154 23.38 -15.29 13.81
CA LYS A 154 22.30 -14.31 14.00
C LYS A 154 20.94 -14.81 13.52
N ILE A 155 20.89 -15.91 12.76
CA ILE A 155 19.62 -16.53 12.32
C ILE A 155 19.27 -17.65 13.29
N SER A 156 18.06 -17.61 13.81
CA SER A 156 17.42 -18.73 14.51
C SER A 156 16.15 -19.14 13.75
N VAL A 157 15.88 -20.44 13.63
CA VAL A 157 14.69 -21.01 12.94
C VAL A 157 13.93 -21.91 13.91
#